data_AF-W3V7I3-F1
#
_entry.id   AF-W3V7I3-F1
#
_cell.length_a   1.000
_cell.length_b   1.000
_cell.length_c   1.000
_cell.angle_alpha   90.00
_cell.angle_beta   90.00
_cell.angle_gamma   90.00
#
_symmetry.space_group_name_H-M   'P 1'
#
loop_
_entity.id
_entity.type
_entity.pdbx_description
1 polymer ?
#
loop_
_entity_poly.entity_id
_entity_poly.type
_entity_poly.pdbx_seq_one_letter_code
_entity_poly.pdbx_strand_id
1 'polypeptide(L)'
;MVDRKTLYTIIVKLDSKRASEVAKAAVKVLFPLKQKVKTITFDNGLEFADHEIISEKLETQIYFAHPYSPWERGINENINGLIRQYFPKGTDFNEISDQEINFVVNRLNNRPRKTRGGKTPNELFKGIRTCLLPD
;
A
#
# COMPACT_ATOMS: atom_id res chain seq x y z
N MET A 1 -0.15 -1.55 -1.16
CA MET A 1 0.90 -0.62 -1.65
C MET A 1 1.23 0.42 -0.60
N VAL A 2 2.47 0.89 -0.53
CA VAL A 2 2.94 1.84 0.50
C VAL A 2 3.78 2.94 -0.16
N ASP A 3 3.47 4.20 0.13
CA ASP A 3 4.32 5.33 -0.25
C ASP A 3 5.59 5.37 0.61
N ARG A 4 6.77 5.32 -0.03
CA ARG A 4 8.07 5.23 0.66
C ARG A 4 8.36 6.45 1.54
N LYS A 5 7.93 7.64 1.11
CA LYS A 5 8.23 8.89 1.80
C LYS A 5 7.36 9.06 3.06
N THR A 6 6.06 8.85 2.94
CA THR A 6 5.07 9.18 3.98
C THR A 6 4.57 7.97 4.75
N LEU A 7 4.82 6.76 4.25
CA LEU A 7 4.23 5.49 4.72
C LEU A 7 2.71 5.41 4.52
N TYR A 8 2.16 6.25 3.63
CA TYR A 8 0.75 6.18 3.26
C TYR A 8 0.46 4.82 2.62
N THR A 9 -0.47 4.10 3.22
CA THR A 9 -0.74 2.69 2.91
C THR A 9 -2.11 2.56 2.26
N ILE A 10 -2.14 1.85 1.14
CA ILE A 10 -3.36 1.45 0.43
C ILE A 10 -3.43 -0.07 0.46
N ILE A 11 -4.55 -0.61 0.94
CA ILE A 11 -4.82 -2.05 0.97
C ILE A 11 -6.09 -2.28 0.16
N VAL A 12 -6.06 -3.29 -0.70
CA VAL A 12 -7.17 -3.67 -1.57
C VAL A 12 -7.31 -5.18 -1.48
N LYS A 13 -8.53 -5.67 -1.29
CA LYS A 13 -8.83 -7.09 -1.41
C LYS A 13 -8.87 -7.47 -2.88
N LEU A 14 -8.25 -8.60 -3.23
CA LEU A 14 -8.26 -9.14 -4.58
C LEU A 14 -8.85 -10.54 -4.53
N ASP A 15 -9.80 -10.83 -5.42
CA ASP A 15 -10.39 -12.16 -5.58
C ASP A 15 -9.46 -13.12 -6.34
N SER A 16 -8.42 -12.58 -7.00
CA SER A 16 -7.46 -13.35 -7.77
C SER A 16 -6.07 -12.72 -7.74
N LYS A 17 -5.05 -13.57 -7.78
CA LYS A 17 -3.63 -13.19 -7.93
C LYS A 17 -3.17 -13.12 -9.39
N ARG A 18 -4.09 -13.27 -10.35
CA ARG A 18 -3.75 -13.14 -11.77
C ARG A 18 -3.19 -11.75 -12.05
N ALA A 19 -2.10 -11.68 -12.80
CA ALA A 19 -1.39 -10.44 -13.08
C ALA A 19 -2.32 -9.35 -13.66
N SER A 20 -3.23 -9.73 -14.54
CA SER A 20 -4.21 -8.82 -15.14
C SER A 20 -5.16 -8.19 -14.12
N GLU A 21 -5.60 -8.97 -13.13
CA GLU A 21 -6.51 -8.48 -12.08
C GLU A 21 -5.77 -7.60 -11.08
N VAL A 22 -4.54 -7.95 -10.75
CA VAL A 22 -3.65 -7.15 -9.89
C VAL A 22 -3.35 -5.80 -10.56
N ALA A 23 -3.01 -5.80 -11.86
CA ALA A 23 -2.77 -4.58 -12.63
C ALA A 23 -4.00 -3.67 -12.70
N LYS A 24 -5.17 -4.23 -13.03
CA LYS A 24 -6.44 -3.48 -13.03
C LYS A 24 -6.72 -2.84 -11.67
N ALA A 25 -6.56 -3.61 -10.59
CA ALA A 25 -6.79 -3.09 -9.24
C ALA A 25 -5.79 -2.01 -8.87
N ALA A 26 -4.50 -2.19 -9.19
CA ALA A 26 -3.47 -1.19 -8.96
C ALA A 26 -3.77 0.12 -9.69
N VAL A 27 -4.13 0.05 -10.97
CA VAL A 27 -4.56 1.23 -11.75
C VAL A 27 -5.78 1.87 -11.11
N LYS A 28 -6.83 1.10 -10.78
CA LYS A 28 -8.07 1.63 -10.18
C LYS A 28 -7.78 2.46 -8.91
N VAL A 29 -6.90 1.99 -8.04
CA VAL A 29 -6.63 2.68 -6.76
C VAL A 29 -5.58 3.78 -6.86
N LEU A 30 -4.64 3.68 -7.79
CA LEU A 30 -3.58 4.67 -7.95
C LEU A 30 -3.92 5.79 -8.93
N PHE A 31 -4.85 5.57 -9.88
CA PHE A 31 -5.21 6.58 -10.88
C PHE A 31 -5.67 7.90 -10.25
N PRO A 32 -6.51 7.92 -9.19
CA PRO A 32 -6.85 9.17 -8.49
C PRO A 32 -5.65 9.88 -7.86
N LEU A 33 -4.54 9.17 -7.66
CA LEU A 33 -3.30 9.67 -7.07
C LEU A 33 -2.19 9.83 -8.11
N LYS A 34 -2.47 9.65 -9.40
CA LYS A 34 -1.47 9.59 -10.49
C LYS A 34 -0.43 10.72 -10.42
N GLN A 35 -0.87 11.96 -10.18
CA GLN A 35 0.03 13.12 -10.07
C GLN A 35 1.08 13.02 -8.95
N LYS A 36 0.78 12.25 -7.89
CA LYS A 36 1.67 11.98 -6.76
C LYS A 36 2.51 10.72 -6.93
N VAL A 37 2.13 9.81 -7.84
CA VAL A 37 2.89 8.58 -8.14
C VAL A 37 4.04 8.94 -9.07
N LYS A 38 5.28 8.88 -8.56
CA LYS A 38 6.48 9.21 -9.34
C LYS A 38 7.13 7.97 -9.94
N THR A 39 7.26 6.93 -9.14
CA THR A 39 7.76 5.62 -9.53
C THR A 39 7.08 4.56 -8.68
N ILE A 40 7.06 3.32 -9.16
CA ILE A 40 6.58 2.15 -8.42
C ILE A 40 7.72 1.12 -8.37
N THR A 41 7.86 0.45 -7.23
CA THR A 41 8.79 -0.68 -7.10
C THR A 41 8.02 -1.91 -6.65
N PHE A 42 8.09 -2.99 -7.42
CA PHE A 42 7.53 -4.30 -7.08
C PHE A 42 8.64 -5.27 -6.65
N ASP A 43 8.24 -6.40 -6.07
CA ASP A 43 9.10 -7.57 -6.03
C ASP A 43 8.92 -8.39 -7.31
N ASN A 44 9.73 -9.44 -7.47
CA ASN A 44 9.69 -10.31 -8.66
C ASN A 44 8.53 -11.33 -8.64
N GLY A 45 7.42 -11.00 -7.97
CA GLY A 45 6.21 -11.83 -7.96
C GLY A 45 5.56 -11.91 -9.35
N LEU A 46 5.06 -13.10 -9.70
CA LEU A 46 4.38 -13.34 -10.98
C LEU A 46 3.07 -12.56 -11.09
N GLU A 47 2.46 -12.18 -9.97
CA GLU A 47 1.32 -11.27 -9.90
C GLU A 47 1.59 -9.88 -10.50
N PHE A 48 2.86 -9.51 -10.71
CA PHE A 48 3.28 -8.25 -11.30
C PHE A 48 3.76 -8.39 -12.76
N ALA A 49 3.52 -9.54 -13.41
CA ALA A 49 3.91 -9.75 -14.80
C ALA A 49 3.34 -8.68 -15.75
N ASP A 50 2.07 -8.28 -15.55
CA ASP A 50 1.37 -7.28 -16.36
C ASP A 50 1.64 -5.83 -15.90
N HIS A 51 2.79 -5.56 -15.29
CA HIS A 51 3.17 -4.23 -14.80
C HIS A 51 3.20 -3.16 -15.90
N GLU A 52 3.45 -3.50 -17.15
CA GLU A 52 3.43 -2.56 -18.28
C GLU A 52 2.08 -1.82 -18.40
N ILE A 53 0.96 -2.50 -18.11
CA ILE A 53 -0.37 -1.89 -18.08
C ILE A 53 -0.43 -0.77 -17.02
N ILE A 54 0.17 -1.01 -15.86
CA ILE A 54 0.21 -0.04 -14.76
C ILE A 54 1.07 1.17 -15.17
N SER A 55 2.24 0.90 -15.77
CA SER A 55 3.18 1.92 -16.25
C SER A 55 2.52 2.85 -17.25
N GLU A 56 1.83 2.28 -18.26
CA GLU A 56 1.14 3.03 -19.31
C GLU A 56 0.00 3.90 -18.72
N LYS A 57 -0.91 3.31 -17.93
CA LYS A 57 -2.08 4.05 -17.42
C LYS A 57 -1.70 5.16 -16.43
N LEU A 58 -0.69 4.91 -15.60
CA LEU A 58 -0.22 5.87 -14.60
C LEU A 58 0.88 6.80 -15.11
N GLU A 59 1.40 6.60 -16.32
CA GLU A 59 2.53 7.37 -16.88
C GLU A 59 3.72 7.44 -15.89
N THR A 60 4.07 6.28 -15.32
CA THR A 60 5.08 6.19 -14.26
C THR A 60 6.07 5.07 -14.52
N GLN A 61 7.29 5.23 -14.04
CA GLN A 61 8.33 4.21 -14.18
C GLN A 61 8.15 3.12 -13.12
N ILE A 62 8.28 1.87 -13.56
CA ILE A 62 8.22 0.69 -12.70
C ILE A 62 9.61 0.07 -12.60
N TYR A 63 9.98 -0.29 -11.37
CA TYR A 63 11.22 -0.99 -11.05
C TYR A 63 10.91 -2.27 -10.28
N PHE A 64 11.87 -3.19 -10.27
CA PHE A 64 11.81 -4.42 -9.50
C PHE A 64 12.96 -4.47 -8.50
N ALA A 65 12.66 -4.98 -7.30
CA ALA A 65 13.69 -5.26 -6.31
C ALA A 65 14.66 -6.33 -6.84
N HIS A 66 15.93 -6.24 -6.47
CA HIS A 66 16.94 -7.19 -6.87
C HIS A 66 16.70 -8.57 -6.23
N PRO A 67 17.00 -9.68 -6.94
CA PRO A 67 17.00 -11.01 -6.35
C PRO A 67 17.89 -11.07 -5.10
N TYR A 68 17.43 -11.78 -4.07
CA TYR A 68 18.15 -11.97 -2.80
C TYR A 68 18.46 -10.68 -2.02
N SER A 69 17.73 -9.58 -2.28
CA SER A 69 17.89 -8.29 -1.60
C SER A 69 16.70 -7.93 -0.70
N PRO A 70 16.47 -8.64 0.43
CA PRO A 70 15.30 -8.40 1.30
C PRO A 70 15.26 -6.99 1.88
N TRP A 71 16.41 -6.33 2.07
CA TRP A 71 16.50 -4.96 2.60
C TRP A 71 15.79 -3.92 1.72
N GLU A 72 15.64 -4.16 0.42
CA GLU A 72 14.90 -3.28 -0.48
C GLU A 72 13.38 -3.30 -0.24
N ARG A 73 12.90 -4.30 0.49
CA ARG A 73 11.47 -4.53 0.80
C ARG A 73 11.12 -4.31 2.27
N GLY A 74 12.04 -3.80 3.10
CA GLY A 74 11.85 -3.68 4.55
C GLY A 74 10.61 -2.87 4.96
N ILE A 75 10.19 -1.89 4.16
CA ILE A 75 8.95 -1.13 4.42
C ILE A 75 7.72 -2.03 4.25
N ASN A 76 7.67 -2.84 3.20
CA ASN A 76 6.54 -3.74 2.97
C ASN A 76 6.44 -4.79 4.07
N GLU A 77 7.58 -5.34 4.53
CA GLU A 77 7.63 -6.29 5.63
C GLU A 77 7.14 -5.66 6.95
N ASN A 78 7.55 -4.41 7.24
CA ASN A 78 7.07 -3.69 8.42
C ASN A 78 5.55 -3.43 8.37
N ILE A 79 5.03 -2.95 7.24
CA ILE A 79 3.60 -2.69 7.08
C ILE A 79 2.79 -3.99 7.15
N ASN A 80 3.27 -5.08 6.55
CA ASN A 80 2.65 -6.40 6.67
C ASN A 80 2.58 -6.85 8.13
N GLY A 81 3.64 -6.63 8.92
CA GLY A 81 3.63 -6.91 10.36
C GLY A 81 2.55 -6.11 11.11
N LEU A 82 2.32 -4.85 10.74
CA LEU A 82 1.24 -4.04 11.32
C LEU A 82 -0.15 -4.52 10.91
N ILE A 83 -0.34 -4.94 9.66
CA ILE A 83 -1.60 -5.52 9.17
C ILE A 83 -1.92 -6.80 9.95
N ARG A 84 -0.90 -7.62 10.25
CA ARG A 84 -1.04 -8.86 11.03
C ARG A 84 -1.46 -8.65 12.49
N GLN A 85 -1.37 -7.44 13.04
CA GLN A 85 -1.95 -7.11 14.35
C GLN A 85 -3.49 -7.10 14.32
N TYR A 86 -4.08 -6.87 13.14
CA TYR A 86 -5.53 -6.84 12.93
C TYR A 86 -6.04 -8.14 12.31
N PHE A 87 -5.23 -8.76 11.44
CA PHE A 87 -5.56 -10.03 10.78
C PHE A 87 -4.48 -11.08 11.08
N PRO A 88 -4.57 -11.76 12.24
CA PRO A 88 -3.59 -12.75 12.67
C PRO A 88 -3.34 -13.87 11.64
N LYS A 89 -2.25 -14.63 11.84
CA LYS A 89 -1.97 -15.78 10.99
C LYS A 89 -3.13 -16.78 11.05
N GLY A 90 -3.57 -17.27 9.89
CA GLY A 90 -4.73 -18.17 9.79
C GLY A 90 -6.06 -17.47 9.50
N THR A 91 -6.10 -16.12 9.49
CA THR A 91 -7.30 -15.38 9.05
C THR A 91 -7.62 -15.72 7.60
N ASP A 92 -8.87 -16.11 7.32
CA ASP A 92 -9.38 -16.22 5.96
C ASP A 92 -9.71 -14.83 5.42
N PHE A 93 -8.92 -14.37 4.46
CA PHE A 93 -9.13 -13.06 3.85
C PHE A 93 -10.42 -13.00 3.01
N ASN A 94 -11.03 -14.14 2.67
CA ASN A 94 -12.32 -14.17 1.97
C ASN A 94 -13.47 -13.69 2.87
N GLU A 95 -13.39 -13.93 4.18
CA GLU A 95 -14.42 -13.53 5.16
C GLU A 95 -14.31 -12.06 5.59
N ILE A 96 -13.15 -11.42 5.34
CA ILE A 96 -12.93 -10.02 5.69
C ILE A 96 -13.67 -9.11 4.72
N SER A 97 -14.47 -8.21 5.27
CA SER A 97 -15.20 -7.19 4.51
C SER A 97 -14.30 -6.01 4.09
N ASP A 98 -14.71 -5.30 3.03
CA ASP A 98 -14.06 -4.04 2.65
C ASP A 98 -14.14 -2.98 3.77
N GLN A 99 -15.17 -3.04 4.62
CA GLN A 99 -15.32 -2.14 5.77
C GLN A 99 -14.22 -2.36 6.81
N GLU A 100 -13.91 -3.61 7.13
CA GLU A 100 -12.81 -3.96 8.04
C GLU A 100 -11.45 -3.56 7.46
N ILE A 101 -11.24 -3.78 6.16
CA ILE A 101 -10.03 -3.34 5.47
C ILE A 101 -9.89 -1.81 5.57
N ASN A 102 -10.97 -1.07 5.28
CA ASN A 102 -10.97 0.38 5.38
C ASN A 102 -10.73 0.87 6.81
N PHE A 103 -11.29 0.18 7.81
CA PHE A 103 -11.01 0.45 9.22
C PHE A 103 -9.51 0.33 9.51
N VAL A 104 -8.86 -0.77 9.10
CA VAL A 104 -7.42 -0.98 9.31
C VAL A 104 -6.59 0.05 8.55
N VAL A 105 -6.92 0.33 7.28
CA VAL A 105 -6.24 1.35 6.47
C VAL A 105 -6.32 2.72 7.15
N ASN A 106 -7.49 3.12 7.64
CA ASN A 106 -7.69 4.37 8.37
C ASN A 106 -6.85 4.41 9.65
N ARG A 107 -6.83 3.33 10.42
CA ARG A 107 -5.98 3.23 11.62
C ARG A 107 -4.51 3.37 11.28
N LEU A 108 -4.02 2.71 10.23
CA LEU A 108 -2.61 2.77 9.82
C LEU A 108 -2.20 4.16 9.31
N ASN A 109 -3.07 4.82 8.54
CA ASN A 109 -2.80 6.13 7.94
C ASN A 109 -3.00 7.30 8.91
N ASN A 110 -3.73 7.09 10.01
CA ASN A 110 -3.87 8.07 11.10
C ASN A 110 -2.95 7.79 12.29
N ARG A 111 -2.12 6.73 12.24
CA ARG A 111 -1.18 6.41 13.33
C ARG A 111 0.08 7.29 13.23
N PRO A 112 0.42 8.08 14.27
CA PRO A 112 1.70 8.79 14.36
C PRO A 112 2.90 7.86 14.15
N ARG A 113 3.88 8.30 13.36
CA ARG A 113 5.11 7.52 13.11
C ARG A 113 6.31 8.23 13.73
N LYS A 114 6.98 7.56 14.67
CA LYS A 114 8.22 8.08 15.28
C LYS A 114 9.29 8.40 14.21
N THR A 115 9.40 7.56 13.19
CA THR A 115 10.29 7.75 12.02
C THR A 115 9.92 8.92 11.12
N ARG A 116 8.79 9.60 11.40
CA ARG A 116 8.30 10.79 10.70
C ARG A 116 8.02 11.95 11.66
N GLY A 117 8.73 11.99 12.79
CA GLY A 117 8.61 13.07 13.77
C GLY A 117 7.24 13.16 14.44
N GLY A 118 6.56 12.02 14.58
CA GLY A 118 5.23 11.96 15.20
C GLY A 118 4.07 12.32 14.26
N LYS A 119 4.34 12.68 13.00
CA LYS A 119 3.28 12.93 12.02
C LYS A 119 2.64 11.64 11.52
N THR A 120 1.37 11.72 11.12
CA THR A 120 0.63 10.61 10.50
C THR A 120 0.91 10.53 9.00
N PRO A 121 0.77 9.35 8.37
CA PRO A 121 0.83 9.25 6.91
C PRO A 121 -0.19 10.15 6.19
N ASN A 122 -1.40 10.33 6.73
CA ASN A 122 -2.39 11.25 6.17
C ASN A 122 -1.92 12.71 6.20
N GLU A 123 -1.30 13.15 7.29
CA GLU A 123 -0.75 14.50 7.40
C GLU A 123 0.31 14.77 6.33
N LEU A 124 1.19 13.80 6.11
CA LEU A 124 2.30 13.96 5.17
C LEU A 124 1.89 13.79 3.71
N PHE A 125 0.98 12.86 3.44
CA PHE A 125 0.60 12.51 2.07
C PHE A 125 -0.55 13.39 1.53
N LYS A 126 -1.54 13.68 2.38
CA LYS A 126 -2.73 14.47 2.01
C LYS A 126 -2.67 15.91 2.49
N GLY A 127 -1.79 16.25 3.44
CA GLY A 127 -1.77 17.58 4.06
C GLY A 127 -2.89 17.80 5.07
N ILE A 128 -3.61 16.74 5.46
CA ILE A 128 -4.75 16.82 6.38
C ILE A 128 -4.24 16.62 7.79
N ARG A 129 -4.37 17.64 8.65
CA ARG A 129 -4.10 17.50 10.09
C ARG A 129 -5.05 16.47 10.67
N THR A 130 -4.49 15.47 11.35
CA THR A 130 -5.29 14.47 12.05
C THR A 130 -5.32 14.85 13.52
N CYS A 131 -6.46 15.31 14.03
CA CYS A 131 -6.66 15.39 15.48
C CYS A 131 -6.73 13.96 16.03
N LEU A 132 -5.84 13.64 16.97
CA LEU A 132 -5.84 12.34 17.65
C LEU A 132 -6.79 12.33 18.86
N LEU A 133 -7.40 13.47 19.16
CA LEU A 133 -8.44 13.63 20.17
C LEU A 133 -9.80 13.60 19.44
N PRO A 134 -10.78 12.83 19.93
CA PRO A 134 -12.16 12.97 19.47
C PRO A 134 -12.69 14.37 19.83
N ASP A 135 -13.59 14.88 18.99
CA ASP A 135 -14.40 16.07 19.31
C ASP A 135 -15.29 15.83 20.53
#